data_AF-A0A661DH39-F1
#
_entry.id   AF-A0A661DH39-F1
#
_cell.length_a   1.000
_cell.length_b   1.000
_cell.length_c   1.000
_cell.angle_alpha   90.00
_cell.angle_beta   90.00
_cell.angle_gamma   90.00
#
_symmetry.space_group_name_H-M   'P 1'
#
loop_
_entity.id
_entity.type
_entity.pdbx_description
1 polymer ?
#
loop_
_entity_poly.entity_id
_entity_poly.type
_entity_poly.pdbx_seq_one_letter_code
_entity_poly.pdbx_strand_id
1 'polypeptide(L)'
;MKNLKNTLIWASAFFFLTLGAVSQAGSINKTSKEYADHIVYYNAFPTDSLPSQMTKQYGLKRSKNYAMINISVMEKGAGVPTGVKSQVTGQLKNLMGQSRALEFREIKEGQAVYYIAQIGVQSKEVVNFSIDIIPEGSKEKYEIKFSKKF
;
A
#
# COMPACT_ATOMS: atom_id res chain seq x y z
N MET A 1 -17.08 43.64 -21.58
CA MET A 1 -16.82 42.34 -22.24
C MET A 1 -15.36 41.97 -21.95
N LYS A 2 -15.13 41.08 -20.98
CA LYS A 2 -13.77 40.64 -20.58
C LYS A 2 -13.53 39.24 -21.11
N ASN A 3 -12.58 39.14 -22.03
CA ASN A 3 -11.97 37.89 -22.48
C ASN A 3 -11.17 37.28 -21.32
N LEU A 4 -11.37 35.99 -21.02
CA LEU A 4 -10.41 35.22 -20.23
C LEU A 4 -10.05 33.93 -20.97
N LYS A 5 -8.74 33.76 -21.08
CA LYS A 5 -8.01 32.82 -21.92
C LYS A 5 -7.94 31.45 -21.24
N ASN A 6 -7.90 30.41 -22.08
CA ASN A 6 -7.29 29.10 -21.89
C ASN A 6 -6.79 28.73 -20.49
N THR A 7 -7.35 27.66 -19.94
CA THR A 7 -6.61 26.74 -19.08
C THR A 7 -6.71 25.34 -19.68
N LEU A 8 -5.61 24.92 -20.31
CA LEU A 8 -5.37 23.56 -20.78
C LEU A 8 -5.55 22.58 -19.61
N ILE A 9 -6.52 21.69 -19.73
CA ILE A 9 -6.67 20.52 -18.86
C ILE A 9 -5.61 19.51 -19.32
N TRP A 10 -4.56 19.31 -18.52
CA TRP A 10 -3.65 18.18 -18.69
C TRP A 10 -4.35 16.91 -18.19
N ALA A 11 -5.24 16.36 -19.02
CA ALA A 11 -5.76 15.01 -18.86
C ALA A 11 -4.81 14.03 -19.53
N SER A 12 -3.73 13.65 -18.85
CA SER A 12 -2.86 12.57 -19.30
C SER A 12 -3.48 11.23 -18.91
N ALA A 13 -4.50 10.82 -19.67
CA ALA A 13 -4.94 9.44 -19.75
C ALA A 13 -3.82 8.64 -20.43
N PHE A 14 -3.04 7.88 -19.66
CA PHE A 14 -2.05 6.96 -20.22
C PHE A 14 -2.75 5.65 -20.58
N PHE A 15 -3.35 5.61 -21.76
CA PHE A 15 -3.67 4.39 -22.50
C PHE A 15 -2.43 4.02 -23.30
N PHE A 16 -1.65 3.02 -22.86
CA PHE A 16 -0.48 2.55 -23.60
C PHE A 16 -0.79 1.18 -24.20
N LEU A 17 -1.10 1.19 -25.50
CA LEU A 17 -1.06 0.02 -26.35
C LEU A 17 0.29 0.02 -27.07
N THR A 18 1.29 -0.70 -26.55
CA THR A 18 2.51 -1.04 -27.30
C THR A 18 2.85 -2.51 -27.10
N LEU A 19 2.84 -3.24 -28.22
CA LEU A 19 3.42 -4.58 -28.38
C LEU A 19 4.89 -4.60 -27.93
N GLY A 20 5.27 -5.64 -27.19
CA GLY A 20 6.60 -6.24 -27.27
C GLY A 20 7.74 -5.60 -26.45
N ALA A 21 7.76 -5.89 -25.14
CA ALA A 21 9.00 -6.23 -24.42
C ALA A 21 8.61 -6.98 -23.14
N VAL A 22 9.12 -8.20 -22.97
CA VAL A 22 9.01 -8.96 -21.72
C VAL A 22 9.66 -8.14 -20.60
N SER A 23 8.85 -7.41 -19.86
CA SER A 23 9.16 -7.13 -18.47
C SER A 23 8.49 -8.24 -17.69
N GLN A 24 9.29 -9.14 -17.11
CA GLN A 24 8.85 -9.85 -15.91
C GLN A 24 8.53 -8.75 -14.90
N ALA A 25 7.30 -8.25 -14.93
CA ALA A 25 6.75 -7.49 -13.84
C ALA A 25 6.78 -8.47 -12.68
N GLY A 26 7.74 -8.30 -11.78
CA GLY A 26 7.82 -9.11 -10.57
C GLY A 26 6.44 -9.10 -9.95
N SER A 27 5.84 -10.28 -9.83
CA SER A 27 4.47 -10.41 -9.33
C SER A 27 4.43 -9.77 -7.95
N ILE A 28 3.85 -8.57 -7.85
CA ILE A 28 3.44 -8.01 -6.57
C ILE A 28 2.30 -8.93 -6.13
N ASN A 29 2.63 -10.00 -5.41
CA ASN A 29 1.67 -10.96 -4.87
C ASN A 29 0.78 -10.20 -3.88
N LYS A 30 -0.33 -9.64 -4.36
CA LYS A 30 -1.29 -8.87 -3.55
C LYS A 30 -2.05 -9.86 -2.70
N THR A 31 -1.73 -9.92 -1.40
CA THR A 31 -2.48 -10.73 -0.45
C THR A 31 -3.71 -9.95 0.02
N SER A 32 -4.82 -10.66 0.25
CA SER A 32 -6.06 -10.07 0.76
C SER A 32 -6.70 -10.93 1.83
N LYS A 33 -7.51 -10.31 2.69
CA LYS A 33 -8.39 -10.98 3.63
C LYS A 33 -9.75 -10.30 3.60
N GLU A 34 -10.78 -11.12 3.55
CA GLU A 34 -12.15 -10.69 3.50
C GLU A 34 -12.77 -10.62 4.91
N TYR A 35 -13.57 -9.59 5.13
CA TYR A 35 -14.43 -9.38 6.30
C TYR A 35 -15.89 -9.25 5.83
N ALA A 36 -16.83 -8.98 6.73
CA ALA A 36 -18.26 -8.91 6.39
C ALA A 36 -18.51 -7.91 5.25
N ASP A 37 -18.14 -6.64 5.47
CA ASP A 37 -18.41 -5.54 4.55
C ASP A 37 -17.17 -5.05 3.80
N HIS A 38 -15.99 -5.60 4.10
CA HIS A 38 -14.72 -5.06 3.61
C HIS A 38 -13.77 -6.14 3.07
N ILE A 39 -12.89 -5.72 2.16
CA ILE A 39 -11.70 -6.49 1.76
C ILE A 39 -10.47 -5.69 2.16
N VAL A 40 -9.61 -6.30 2.97
CA VAL A 40 -8.32 -5.74 3.35
C VAL A 40 -7.24 -6.32 2.44
N TYR A 41 -6.62 -5.47 1.64
CA TYR A 41 -5.42 -5.81 0.89
C TYR A 41 -4.19 -5.42 1.69
N TYR A 42 -3.24 -6.33 1.80
CA TYR A 42 -2.01 -6.10 2.54
C TYR A 42 -0.82 -6.68 1.79
N ASN A 43 0.28 -5.95 1.80
CA ASN A 43 1.50 -6.41 1.18
C ASN A 43 2.75 -5.78 1.78
N ALA A 44 3.88 -6.45 1.63
CA ALA A 44 5.17 -5.91 2.00
C ALA A 44 6.26 -6.29 0.99
N PHE A 45 7.09 -5.32 0.61
CA PHE A 45 8.12 -5.48 -0.41
C PHE A 45 9.38 -4.66 -0.09
N PRO A 46 10.57 -5.13 -0.51
CA PRO A 46 11.79 -4.33 -0.51
C PRO A 46 11.59 -3.04 -1.32
N THR A 47 12.03 -1.90 -0.80
CA THR A 47 11.84 -0.61 -1.48
C THR A 47 12.66 -0.48 -2.77
N ASP A 48 13.76 -1.22 -2.93
CA ASP A 48 14.56 -1.23 -4.16
C ASP A 48 13.85 -1.88 -5.35
N SER A 49 12.96 -2.83 -5.07
CA SER A 49 12.07 -3.49 -6.05
C SER A 49 10.97 -2.57 -6.59
N LEU A 50 10.68 -1.46 -5.92
CA LEU A 50 9.70 -0.49 -6.40
C LEU A 50 10.24 0.33 -7.59
N PRO A 51 9.36 0.74 -8.52
CA PRO A 51 9.67 1.78 -9.49
C PRO A 51 10.17 3.06 -8.79
N SER A 52 11.16 3.72 -9.38
CA SER A 52 11.78 4.92 -8.78
C SER A 52 10.77 6.04 -8.54
N GLN A 53 9.79 6.19 -9.44
CA GLN A 53 8.71 7.16 -9.29
C GLN A 53 7.88 6.92 -8.02
N MET A 54 7.54 5.67 -7.69
CA MET A 54 6.80 5.32 -6.46
C MET A 54 7.61 5.66 -5.20
N THR A 55 8.91 5.37 -5.19
CA THR A 55 9.76 5.73 -4.05
C THR A 55 9.84 7.24 -3.84
N LYS A 56 9.90 8.04 -4.92
CA LYS A 56 9.88 9.51 -4.82
C LYS A 56 8.52 10.02 -4.36
N GLN A 57 7.44 9.54 -4.97
CA GLN A 57 6.06 9.93 -4.68
C GLN A 57 5.71 9.70 -3.21
N TYR A 58 6.14 8.56 -2.65
CA TYR A 58 5.88 8.21 -1.26
C TYR A 58 6.97 8.65 -0.28
N GLY A 59 8.06 9.29 -0.75
CA GLY A 59 9.16 9.72 0.10
C GLY A 59 9.91 8.56 0.78
N LEU A 60 10.07 7.45 0.07
CA LEU A 60 10.73 6.24 0.55
C LEU A 60 12.22 6.24 0.22
N LYS A 61 13.05 5.79 1.17
CA LYS A 61 14.46 5.50 0.94
C LYS A 61 14.57 4.20 0.14
N ARG A 62 14.98 4.29 -1.12
CA ARG A 62 15.17 3.13 -1.99
C ARG A 62 16.43 2.34 -1.61
N SER A 63 16.28 1.15 -1.03
CA SER A 63 17.39 0.26 -0.64
C SER A 63 16.89 -1.16 -0.35
N LYS A 64 17.77 -2.17 -0.47
CA LYS A 64 17.53 -3.54 0.02
C LYS A 64 17.34 -3.62 1.54
N ASN A 65 17.84 -2.61 2.27
CA ASN A 65 17.75 -2.54 3.73
C ASN A 65 16.46 -1.89 4.22
N TYR A 66 15.56 -1.50 3.31
CA TYR A 66 14.26 -0.94 3.64
C TYR A 66 13.15 -1.72 2.93
N ALA A 67 12.08 -1.98 3.65
CA ALA A 67 10.84 -2.49 3.10
C ALA A 67 9.71 -1.49 3.31
N MET A 68 8.75 -1.50 2.41
CA MET A 68 7.48 -0.82 2.57
C MET A 68 6.39 -1.85 2.83
N ILE A 69 5.57 -1.58 3.82
CA ILE A 69 4.28 -2.23 4.02
C ILE A 69 3.18 -1.31 3.49
N ASN A 70 2.20 -1.90 2.81
CA ASN A 70 1.02 -1.23 2.28
C ASN A 70 -0.24 -1.96 2.76
N ILE A 71 -1.19 -1.21 3.31
CA ILE A 71 -2.52 -1.68 3.70
C ILE A 71 -3.57 -0.82 2.99
N SER A 72 -4.59 -1.47 2.43
CA SER A 72 -5.75 -0.79 1.86
C SER A 72 -7.02 -1.52 2.26
N VAL A 73 -8.03 -0.77 2.64
CA VAL A 73 -9.35 -1.29 3.00
C VAL A 73 -10.32 -0.84 1.92
N MET A 74 -11.10 -1.77 1.39
CA MET A 74 -12.07 -1.51 0.33
C MET A 74 -13.44 -2.01 0.74
N GLU A 75 -14.50 -1.29 0.39
CA GLU A 75 -15.89 -1.76 0.52
C GLU A 75 -16.11 -3.03 -0.32
N LYS A 76 -16.88 -3.97 0.21
CA LYS A 76 -17.43 -5.08 -0.56
C LYS A 76 -18.72 -4.65 -1.25
N GLY A 77 -18.78 -4.85 -2.56
CA GLY A 77 -20.00 -4.61 -3.31
C GLY A 77 -19.83 -4.85 -4.81
N ALA A 78 -20.94 -4.84 -5.53
CA ALA A 78 -20.97 -4.98 -6.99
C ALA A 78 -20.59 -3.69 -7.74
N GLY A 79 -20.35 -2.59 -7.01
CA GLY A 79 -20.01 -1.28 -7.57
C GLY A 79 -18.51 -1.09 -7.79
N VAL A 80 -18.12 0.15 -8.11
CA VAL A 80 -16.72 0.54 -8.23
C VAL A 80 -16.03 0.36 -6.87
N PRO A 81 -14.94 -0.41 -6.77
CA PRO A 81 -14.22 -0.60 -5.52
C PRO A 81 -13.77 0.74 -4.93
N THR A 82 -14.30 1.09 -3.76
CA THR A 82 -14.03 2.38 -3.10
C THR A 82 -13.18 2.14 -1.85
N GLY A 83 -12.15 2.96 -1.64
CA GLY A 83 -11.30 2.89 -0.46
C GLY A 83 -12.02 3.41 0.78
N VAL A 84 -11.90 2.67 1.88
CA VAL A 84 -12.47 3.04 3.17
C VAL A 84 -11.38 3.61 4.05
N LYS A 85 -11.56 4.87 4.47
CA LYS A 85 -10.67 5.47 5.45
C LYS A 85 -10.73 4.65 6.74
N SER A 86 -9.58 4.39 7.33
CA SER A 86 -9.45 3.45 8.44
C SER A 86 -8.38 3.93 9.42
N GLN A 87 -8.57 3.66 10.71
CA GLN A 87 -7.47 3.72 11.66
C GLN A 87 -6.63 2.46 11.51
N VAL A 88 -5.36 2.61 11.13
CA VAL A 88 -4.43 1.49 10.95
C VAL A 88 -3.26 1.63 11.90
N THR A 89 -3.11 0.64 12.78
CA THR A 89 -1.98 0.52 13.70
C THR A 89 -1.35 -0.84 13.57
N GLY A 90 -0.10 -0.99 13.95
CA GLY A 90 0.50 -2.31 13.96
C GLY A 90 1.91 -2.33 14.47
N GLN A 91 2.44 -3.54 14.52
CA GLN A 91 3.79 -3.81 14.93
C GLN A 91 4.37 -4.93 14.08
N LEU A 92 5.70 -4.97 14.03
CA LEU A 92 6.46 -6.06 13.49
C LEU A 92 7.27 -6.73 14.59
N LYS A 93 7.53 -8.03 14.45
CA LYS A 93 8.43 -8.80 15.30
C LYS A 93 9.34 -9.68 14.44
N ASN A 94 10.65 -9.59 14.62
CA ASN A 94 11.59 -10.49 13.94
C ASN A 94 11.81 -11.79 14.73
N LEU A 95 12.53 -12.75 14.14
CA LEU A 95 12.80 -14.04 14.78
C LEU A 95 13.68 -13.94 16.03
N MET A 96 14.42 -12.85 16.20
CA MET A 96 15.18 -12.55 17.42
C MET A 96 14.28 -12.01 18.55
N GLY A 97 12.98 -11.87 18.31
CA GLY A 97 12.00 -11.39 19.28
C GLY A 97 11.89 -9.87 19.38
N GLN A 98 12.69 -9.12 18.63
CA GLN A 98 12.67 -7.65 18.63
C GLN A 98 11.37 -7.16 18.00
N SER A 99 10.62 -6.36 18.73
CA SER A 99 9.36 -5.77 18.28
C SER A 99 9.50 -4.28 18.01
N ARG A 100 8.90 -3.80 16.93
CA ARG A 100 8.91 -2.38 16.52
C ARG A 100 7.52 -1.97 16.08
N ALA A 101 7.07 -0.78 16.51
CA ALA A 101 5.83 -0.19 16.03
C ALA A 101 5.95 0.17 14.53
N LEU A 102 4.83 0.12 13.82
CA LEU A 102 4.72 0.54 12.44
C LEU A 102 4.17 1.97 12.38
N GLU A 103 4.96 2.88 11.82
CA GLU A 103 4.55 4.27 11.61
C GLU A 103 3.84 4.41 10.27
N PHE A 104 2.52 4.18 10.27
CA PHE A 104 1.69 4.30 9.08
C PHE A 104 1.40 5.75 8.72
N ARG A 105 1.48 6.05 7.42
CA ARG A 105 1.01 7.30 6.81
C ARG A 105 -0.13 7.02 5.85
N GLU A 106 -1.18 7.82 5.93
CA GLU A 106 -2.30 7.80 5.01
C GLU A 106 -1.93 8.50 3.70
N ILE A 107 -2.14 7.81 2.58
CA ILE A 107 -1.99 8.33 1.22
C ILE A 107 -3.33 8.19 0.51
N LYS A 108 -3.78 9.25 -0.15
CA LYS A 108 -5.03 9.28 -0.93
C LYS A 108 -4.71 9.35 -2.42
N GLU A 109 -5.25 8.44 -3.20
CA GLU A 109 -5.12 8.39 -4.66
C GLU A 109 -6.49 8.20 -5.30
N GLY A 110 -7.08 9.29 -5.81
CA GLY A 110 -8.44 9.24 -6.34
C GLY A 110 -9.42 8.79 -5.26
N GLN A 111 -10.04 7.63 -5.47
CA GLN A 111 -10.98 6.99 -4.52
C GLN A 111 -10.33 5.94 -3.62
N ALA A 112 -9.03 5.67 -3.79
CA ALA A 112 -8.30 4.72 -2.97
C ALA A 112 -7.62 5.42 -1.78
N VAL A 113 -7.59 4.71 -0.65
CA VAL A 113 -6.82 5.10 0.55
C VAL A 113 -5.83 3.99 0.86
N TYR A 114 -4.56 4.37 1.03
CA TYR A 114 -3.46 3.48 1.38
C TYR A 114 -2.83 3.91 2.69
N TYR A 115 -2.42 2.94 3.49
CA TYR A 115 -1.64 3.14 4.70
C TYR A 115 -0.28 2.51 4.50
N ILE A 116 0.75 3.35 4.43
CA ILE A 116 2.10 2.94 4.09
C ILE A 116 3.03 3.15 5.29
N ALA A 117 3.89 2.18 5.59
CA ALA A 117 4.97 2.36 6.56
C ALA A 117 6.30 1.87 5.95
N GLN A 118 7.38 2.59 6.21
CA GLN A 118 8.73 2.16 5.84
C GLN A 118 9.43 1.58 7.06
N ILE A 119 10.03 0.40 6.89
CA ILE A 119 10.74 -0.31 7.95
C ILE A 119 12.16 -0.65 7.51
N GLY A 120 13.10 -0.63 8.45
CA GLY A 120 14.43 -1.19 8.24
C GLY A 120 14.40 -2.72 8.35
N VAL A 121 14.97 -3.40 7.36
CA VAL A 121 15.06 -4.87 7.30
C VAL A 121 16.48 -5.31 6.96
N GLN A 122 16.86 -6.51 7.37
CA GLN A 122 18.10 -7.16 6.99
C GLN A 122 17.87 -8.19 5.87
N SER A 123 18.94 -8.51 5.13
CA SER A 123 18.89 -9.55 4.10
C SER A 123 18.50 -10.90 4.70
N LYS A 124 17.50 -11.57 4.11
CA LYS A 124 16.93 -12.84 4.55
C LYS A 124 16.24 -12.77 5.92
N GLU A 125 15.96 -11.56 6.43
CA GLU A 125 15.21 -11.39 7.68
C GLU A 125 13.76 -11.84 7.48
N VAL A 126 13.27 -12.65 8.41
CA VAL A 126 11.86 -13.01 8.50
C VAL A 126 11.20 -12.13 9.56
N VAL A 127 10.15 -11.44 9.13
CA VAL A 127 9.40 -10.50 9.95
C VAL A 127 7.95 -10.96 10.03
N ASN A 128 7.42 -10.98 11.25
CA ASN A 128 6.02 -11.25 11.53
C ASN A 128 5.30 -9.93 11.79
N PHE A 129 4.27 -9.65 11.00
CA PHE A 129 3.44 -8.46 11.11
C PHE A 129 2.16 -8.79 11.88
N SER A 130 1.75 -7.86 12.75
CA SER A 130 0.43 -7.85 13.38
C SER A 130 -0.15 -6.46 13.20
N ILE A 131 -1.29 -6.37 12.52
CA ILE A 131 -1.90 -5.11 12.10
C ILE A 131 -3.36 -5.12 12.50
N ASP A 132 -3.73 -4.03 13.14
CA ASP A 132 -5.06 -3.73 13.62
C ASP A 132 -5.66 -2.61 12.77
N ILE A 133 -6.85 -2.86 12.25
CA ILE A 133 -7.54 -1.97 11.32
C ILE A 133 -8.95 -1.74 11.86
N ILE A 134 -9.37 -0.48 11.93
CA ILE A 134 -10.73 -0.09 12.28
C ILE A 134 -11.25 0.80 11.15
N PRO A 135 -12.10 0.28 10.24
CA PRO A 135 -12.72 1.08 9.20
C PRO A 135 -13.57 2.21 9.80
N GLU A 136 -13.54 3.39 9.20
CA GLU A 136 -14.37 4.52 9.62
C GLU A 136 -15.85 4.15 9.54
N GLY A 137 -16.61 4.50 10.57
CA GLY A 137 -18.02 4.12 10.68
C GLY A 137 -18.28 2.69 11.15
N SER A 138 -17.26 1.82 11.22
CA SER A 138 -17.37 0.48 11.79
C SER A 138 -16.96 0.43 13.26
N LYS A 139 -17.60 -0.45 14.04
CA LYS A 139 -17.17 -0.82 15.39
C LYS A 139 -16.30 -2.07 15.40
N GLU A 140 -16.18 -2.75 14.27
CA GLU A 140 -15.41 -3.98 14.15
C GLU A 140 -13.91 -3.68 13.99
N LYS A 141 -13.11 -4.43 14.74
CA LYS A 141 -11.65 -4.40 14.63
C LYS A 141 -11.18 -5.59 13.81
N TYR A 142 -10.45 -5.31 12.75
CA TYR A 142 -9.87 -6.32 11.87
C TYR A 142 -8.41 -6.57 12.24
N GLU A 143 -8.07 -7.85 12.44
CA GLU A 143 -6.69 -8.27 12.68
C GLU A 143 -6.11 -9.02 11.46
N ILE A 144 -4.98 -8.52 10.98
CA ILE A 144 -4.15 -9.12 9.95
C ILE A 144 -2.82 -9.56 10.57
N LYS A 145 -2.50 -10.85 10.41
CA LYS A 145 -1.20 -11.43 10.78
C LYS A 145 -0.61 -12.13 9.59
N PHE A 146 0.63 -11.80 9.25
CA PHE A 146 1.36 -12.48 8.19
C PHE A 146 2.87 -12.40 8.40
N SER A 147 3.59 -13.34 7.81
CA SER A 147 5.05 -13.38 7.84
C SER A 147 5.60 -13.08 6.45
N LYS A 148 6.68 -12.31 6.39
CA LYS A 148 7.39 -12.02 5.15
C LYS A 148 8.89 -12.19 5.36
N LYS A 149 9.54 -12.82 4.38
CA LYS A 149 10.99 -12.83 4.24
C LYS A 149 11.40 -11.74 3.26
N PHE A 150 12.42 -10.96 3.63
CA PHE A 150 13.02 -9.91 2.81
C PHE A 150 14.38 -10.33 2.25
#